data_AF-G4CMQ3-F1
#
_entry.id   AF-G4CMQ3-F1
#
_cell.length_a   1.000
_cell.length_b   1.000
_cell.length_c   1.000
_cell.angle_alpha   90.00
_cell.angle_beta   90.00
_cell.angle_gamma   90.00
#
_symmetry.space_group_name_H-M   'P 1'
#
loop_
_entity.id
_entity.type
_entity.pdbx_description
1 polymer ?
#
loop_
_entity_poly.entity_id
_entity_poly.type
_entity_poly.pdbx_seq_one_letter_code
_entity_poly.pdbx_strand_id
1 'polypeptide(L)'
;MCGLCGMFGEEAHWATRLESSGQSSDSVRRRQLRARRIAIINRLLESHHIKVSDWQGVQYQLCGATGKTALAENLSQIWPAVESISDRPFDPLS
;
A
#
# COMPACT_ATOMS: atom_id res chain seq x y z
N MET A 1 0.71 10.92 14.37
CA MET A 1 2.07 10.35 14.19
C MET A 1 2.99 11.44 13.68
N CYS A 2 4.16 11.60 14.32
CA CYS A 2 5.15 12.65 14.03
C CYS A 2 5.79 12.46 12.65
N GLY A 3 6.20 13.56 12.02
CA GLY A 3 6.71 13.59 10.63
C GLY A 3 8.03 12.87 10.37
N LEU A 4 8.63 12.23 11.37
CA LEU A 4 9.95 11.57 11.24
C LEU A 4 9.87 10.22 10.49
N CYS A 5 8.77 9.48 10.62
CA CYS A 5 8.61 8.18 9.93
C CYS A 5 8.62 8.32 8.40
N GLY A 6 8.18 9.47 7.87
CA GLY A 6 8.21 9.77 6.44
C GLY A 6 9.55 10.29 5.91
N MET A 7 10.54 10.53 6.78
CA MET A 7 11.87 11.01 6.38
C MET A 7 12.83 9.86 6.03
N PHE A 8 12.60 8.68 6.60
CA PHE A 8 13.43 7.49 6.38
C PHE A 8 12.76 6.40 5.53
N GLY A 9 11.45 6.53 5.25
CA GLY A 9 10.66 5.50 4.58
C GLY A 9 10.35 5.85 3.13
N GLU A 10 11.30 5.64 2.23
CA GLU A 10 11.11 5.14 0.85
C GLU A 10 12.37 5.44 0.01
N GLU A 11 13.02 4.40 -0.52
CA GLU A 11 13.62 4.55 -1.84
C GLU A 11 12.53 5.02 -2.80
N ALA A 12 12.78 6.10 -3.55
CA ALA A 12 11.76 6.83 -4.30
C ALA A 12 11.02 5.95 -5.31
N HIS A 13 9.94 5.30 -4.86
CA HIS A 13 9.06 4.51 -5.71
C HIS A 13 8.27 5.46 -6.62
N TRP A 14 8.13 5.12 -7.91
CA TRP A 14 7.52 6.00 -8.91
C TRP A 14 6.09 6.42 -8.53
N ALA A 15 5.34 5.54 -7.88
CA ALA A 15 3.98 5.82 -7.42
C ALA A 15 3.93 6.82 -6.26
N THR A 16 5.02 6.97 -5.50
CA THR A 16 5.06 7.77 -4.26
C THR A 16 5.98 8.99 -4.36
N ARG A 17 6.70 9.16 -5.48
CA ARG A 17 7.60 10.30 -5.72
C ARG A 17 6.93 11.67 -5.59
N LEU A 18 5.64 11.78 -5.94
CA LEU A 18 4.88 13.03 -5.80
C LEU A 18 4.53 13.36 -4.33
N GLU A 19 4.58 12.37 -3.45
CA GLU A 19 4.34 12.53 -2.01
C GLU A 19 5.61 13.00 -1.29
N SER A 20 6.79 12.64 -1.80
CA SER A 20 8.09 13.00 -1.22
C SER A 20 8.71 14.30 -1.77
N SER A 21 8.22 14.83 -2.90
CA SER A 21 8.81 16.02 -3.55
C SER A 21 8.45 17.37 -2.91
N GLY A 22 7.65 17.39 -1.84
CA GLY A 22 7.25 18.61 -1.13
C GLY A 22 7.87 18.68 0.26
N GLN A 23 8.66 19.73 0.53
CA GLN A 23 9.19 20.06 1.85
C GLN A 23 8.10 19.91 2.92
N SER A 24 8.20 18.89 3.80
CA SER A 24 7.60 18.68 5.14
C SER A 24 6.13 19.07 5.45
N SER A 25 5.47 19.89 4.64
CA SER A 25 4.36 20.76 5.01
C SER A 25 2.97 20.19 4.74
N ASP A 26 2.86 18.98 4.20
CA ASP A 26 1.54 18.38 4.00
C ASP A 26 1.51 16.87 4.28
N SER A 27 1.86 16.51 5.52
CA SER A 27 1.67 15.15 6.05
C SER A 27 0.21 14.67 5.93
N VAL A 28 -0.74 15.60 6.01
CA VAL A 28 -2.17 15.35 5.79
C VAL A 28 -2.41 14.95 4.34
N ARG A 29 -1.93 15.72 3.36
CA ARG A 29 -2.07 15.36 1.94
C ARG A 29 -1.41 14.05 1.57
N ARG A 30 -0.22 13.73 2.12
CA ARG A 30 0.40 12.41 1.91
C ARG A 30 -0.50 11.29 2.40
N ARG A 31 -1.03 11.40 3.63
CA ARG A 31 -1.95 10.42 4.20
C ARG A 31 -3.24 10.29 3.37
N GLN A 32 -3.77 11.39 2.85
CA GLN A 32 -4.94 11.39 1.97
C GLN A 32 -4.67 10.69 0.62
N LEU A 33 -3.53 10.98 -0.02
CA LEU A 33 -3.13 10.34 -1.28
C LEU A 33 -2.94 8.83 -1.08
N ARG A 34 -2.26 8.43 0.00
CA ARG A 34 -2.09 7.02 0.37
C ARG A 34 -3.42 6.33 0.64
N ALA A 35 -4.32 6.95 1.41
CA ALA A 35 -5.65 6.40 1.67
C ALA A 35 -6.47 6.24 0.39
N ARG A 36 -6.39 7.22 -0.54
CA ARG A 36 -7.05 7.14 -1.85
C ARG A 36 -6.50 5.98 -2.68
N ARG A 37 -5.18 5.75 -2.66
CA ARG A 37 -4.55 4.62 -3.35
C ARG A 37 -5.02 3.28 -2.78
N ILE A 38 -4.99 3.15 -1.46
CA ILE A 38 -5.49 1.96 -0.75
C ILE A 38 -6.96 1.69 -1.12
N ALA A 39 -7.79 2.73 -1.20
CA ALA A 39 -9.19 2.57 -1.60
C ALA A 39 -9.37 2.08 -3.04
N ILE A 40 -8.47 2.43 -3.97
CA ILE A 40 -8.49 1.92 -5.34
C ILE A 40 -8.07 0.45 -5.36
N ILE A 41 -6.96 0.12 -4.68
CA ILE A 41 -6.44 -1.25 -4.58
C ILE A 41 -7.49 -2.19 -3.97
N ASN A 42 -8.17 -1.76 -2.90
CA ASN A 42 -9.20 -2.57 -2.26
C ASN A 42 -10.40 -2.88 -3.16
N ARG A 43 -10.71 -2.00 -4.14
CA ARG A 43 -11.75 -2.31 -5.13
C ARG A 43 -11.28 -3.37 -6.13
N LEU A 44 -10.01 -3.32 -6.53
CA LEU A 44 -9.44 -4.33 -7.42
C LEU A 44 -9.37 -5.71 -6.76
N LEU A 45 -9.17 -5.76 -5.44
CA LEU A 45 -9.02 -7.00 -4.67
C LEU A 45 -10.32 -7.53 -4.06
N GLU A 46 -11.47 -6.90 -4.34
CA GLU A 46 -12.76 -7.25 -3.73
C GLU A 46 -13.16 -8.72 -4.03
N SER A 47 -12.98 -9.16 -5.28
CA SER A 47 -13.24 -10.54 -5.71
C SER A 47 -12.29 -11.59 -5.10
N HIS A 48 -11.13 -11.16 -4.60
CA HIS A 48 -10.14 -12.02 -3.97
C HIS A 48 -10.29 -12.08 -2.44
N HIS A 49 -11.25 -11.34 -1.86
CA HIS A 49 -11.46 -11.24 -0.41
C HIS A 49 -10.19 -10.85 0.36
N ILE A 50 -9.36 -9.99 -0.22
CA ILE A 50 -8.14 -9.45 0.39
C ILE A 50 -8.34 -7.97 0.66
N LYS A 51 -8.04 -7.54 1.89
CA LYS A 51 -8.03 -6.13 2.27
C LYS A 51 -6.60 -5.62 2.46
N VAL A 52 -6.35 -4.43 1.96
CA VAL A 52 -5.13 -3.67 2.11
C VAL A 52 -5.38 -2.50 3.06
N SER A 53 -4.49 -2.29 4.01
CA SER A 53 -4.49 -1.18 4.95
C SER A 53 -3.12 -0.51 5.04
N ASP A 54 -3.10 0.69 5.61
CA ASP A 54 -1.87 1.42 5.91
C ASP A 54 -1.19 0.81 7.15
N TRP A 55 0.09 0.46 7.02
CA TRP A 55 0.94 0.00 8.12
C TRP A 55 2.02 1.04 8.40
N GLN A 56 1.90 1.69 9.57
CA GLN A 56 2.86 2.67 10.08
C GLN A 56 3.17 3.84 9.11
N GLY A 57 2.29 4.11 8.13
CA GLY A 57 2.47 5.16 7.13
C GLY A 57 3.56 4.89 6.10
N VAL A 58 4.17 3.70 6.10
CA VAL A 58 5.32 3.35 5.25
C VAL A 58 5.09 2.08 4.45
N GLN A 59 4.36 1.11 5.00
CA GLN A 59 4.10 -0.19 4.36
C GLN A 59 2.60 -0.41 4.18
N TYR A 60 2.26 -1.37 3.32
CA TYR A 60 0.91 -1.86 3.13
C TYR A 60 0.78 -3.19 3.85
N GLN A 61 -0.26 -3.35 4.66
CA GLN A 61 -0.62 -4.63 5.22
C GLN A 61 -1.75 -5.23 4.40
N LEU A 62 -1.55 -6.47 3.95
CA LEU A 62 -2.57 -7.27 3.28
C LEU A 62 -3.12 -8.28 4.27
N CYS A 63 -4.43 -8.50 4.25
CA CYS A 63 -5.13 -9.47 5.07
C CYS A 63 -6.17 -10.21 4.23
N GLY A 64 -6.05 -11.53 4.12
CA GLY A 64 -7.03 -12.39 3.47
C GLY A 64 -8.15 -12.82 4.42
N ALA A 65 -9.25 -13.32 3.86
CA ALA A 65 -10.40 -13.82 4.62
C ALA A 65 -10.08 -14.95 5.62
N THR A 66 -8.99 -15.69 5.40
CA THR A 66 -8.53 -16.79 6.26
C THR A 66 -7.63 -16.34 7.41
N GLY A 67 -7.31 -15.04 7.50
CA GLY A 67 -6.39 -14.49 8.48
C GLY A 67 -4.91 -14.53 8.07
N LYS A 68 -4.58 -15.09 6.89
CA LYS A 68 -3.25 -14.93 6.29
C LYS A 68 -2.97 -13.44 6.05
N THR A 69 -1.80 -12.97 6.48
CA THR A 69 -1.37 -11.58 6.31
C THR A 69 0.00 -11.49 5.68
N ALA A 70 0.26 -10.39 4.98
CA ALA A 70 1.56 -10.08 4.39
C ALA A 70 1.83 -8.57 4.46
N LEU A 71 3.10 -8.18 4.46
CA LEU A 71 3.53 -6.79 4.35
C LEU A 71 4.13 -6.56 2.97
N ALA A 72 3.79 -5.42 2.37
CA ALA A 72 4.37 -4.95 1.13
C ALA A 72 4.92 -3.52 1.32
N GLU A 73 6.14 -3.28 0.88
CA GLU A 73 6.81 -1.98 1.02
C GLU A 73 6.31 -0.96 0.00
N ASN A 74 5.94 -1.44 -1.20
CA ASN A 74 5.50 -0.59 -2.29
C ASN A 74 4.43 -1.30 -3.14
N LEU A 75 3.90 -0.58 -4.14
CA LEU A 75 2.82 -1.06 -4.99
C LEU A 75 3.20 -2.34 -5.78
N SER A 76 4.46 -2.45 -6.20
CA SER A 76 4.94 -3.59 -6.99
C SER A 76 4.96 -4.89 -6.17
N GLN A 77 5.18 -4.79 -4.86
CA GLN A 77 5.18 -5.93 -3.94
C GLN A 77 3.77 -6.37 -3.51
N ILE A 78 2.72 -5.58 -3.78
CA ILE A 78 1.35 -5.94 -3.42
C ILE A 78 0.87 -7.15 -4.21
N TRP A 79 1.19 -7.25 -5.51
CA TRP A 79 0.68 -8.32 -6.36
C TRP A 79 1.24 -9.70 -5.99
N PRO A 80 2.57 -9.88 -5.82
CA PRO A 80 3.10 -11.14 -5.31
C PRO A 80 2.56 -11.50 -3.91
N ALA A 81 2.28 -10.51 -3.06
CA ALA A 81 1.68 -10.74 -1.74
C ALA A 81 0.22 -11.22 -1.84
N VAL A 82 -0.55 -10.70 -2.80
CA VAL A 82 -1.90 -11.17 -3.11
C VAL A 82 -1.86 -12.63 -3.57
N GLU A 83 -0.93 -12.98 -4.45
CA GLU A 83 -0.76 -14.35 -4.93
C GLU A 83 -0.40 -15.31 -3.80
N SER A 84 0.50 -14.89 -2.89
CA SER A 84 0.88 -15.68 -1.72
C SER A 84 -0.27 -15.88 -0.73
N ILE A 85 -1.15 -14.90 -0.55
CA ILE A 85 -2.31 -15.02 0.36
C ILE A 85 -3.40 -15.89 -0.26
N SER A 86 -3.65 -15.73 -1.57
CA SER A 86 -4.74 -16.40 -2.28
C SER A 86 -4.37 -17.77 -2.87
N ASP A 87 -3.08 -18.12 -2.90
CA ASP A 87 -2.54 -19.33 -3.56
C ASP A 87 -2.97 -19.43 -5.03
N ARG A 88 -3.14 -18.28 -5.71
CA ARG A 88 -3.59 -18.16 -7.10
C ARG A 88 -2.85 -17.03 -7.80
N PRO A 89 -2.59 -17.12 -9.12
CA PRO A 89 -2.02 -16.02 -9.88
C PRO A 89 -2.98 -14.82 -9.89
N PHE A 90 -2.43 -13.61 -9.88
CA PHE A 90 -3.20 -12.37 -9.88
C PHE A 90 -2.65 -11.39 -10.92
N ASP A 91 -3.48 -11.04 -11.89
CA ASP A 91 -3.18 -10.00 -12.87
C ASP A 91 -4.06 -8.77 -12.64
N PRO A 92 -3.50 -7.63 -12.18
CA PRO A 92 -4.26 -6.40 -11.95
C PRO A 92 -4.80 -5.73 -13.22
N LEU A 93 -4.40 -6.18 -14.43
CA LEU A 93 -4.84 -5.64 -15.72
C LEU A 93 -5.76 -6.60 -16.51
N SER A 94 -6.09 -7.75 -15.93
CA SER A 94 -6.99 -8.74 -16.55
C SER A 94 -8.46 -8.35 -16.59
#